data_AF-A0A061HU12-F1
#
_entry.id   AF-A0A061HU12-F1
#
_cell.length_a   1.000
_cell.length_b   1.000
_cell.length_c   1.000
_cell.angle_alpha   90.00
_cell.angle_beta   90.00
_cell.angle_gamma   90.00
#
_symmetry.space_group_name_H-M   'P 1'
#
loop_
_entity.id
_entity.type
_entity.pdbx_description
1 polymer ?
#
loop_
_entity_poly.entity_id
_entity_poly.type
_entity_poly.pdbx_seq_one_letter_code
_entity_poly.pdbx_strand_id
1 'polypeptide(L)'
;IDSQRSRLPASLSEGRLRVYQSGTRGVIELDFGLVVTYDWDGQLTLSLPKRFQNQVSGLCGNYNGDPADDFLTPDREQAPDALEFANSWKLDDGDYLCDDGCHNTCPSCTAGQTQHYKGDRLCGMLALSTGPFSACHELLDPKPFLEDCVFDLCVTGGERLSLCRSLSAYAQACVELGVSIGNWRSPTNCPLSCPANSCYDPCSPACPASCNSEALPTNCSGRPCVEGCVCLPGFVASGSDCVPVSSCGCVYQGRPLAPGQEVFADDLCRQRCTCDGASQKVICRDTPGCPSGERCRVLDGLLGCYPDNFASCQASGDPHYVTFDGRRFDFMGTCTYLLVGSCGQDATLPEFKVLVENEHRGSQTVSYTRAVRVVAHGVEVAVRREYPGRVM
;
A
#
# COMPACT_ATOMS: atom_id res chain seq x y z
N ILE A 1 6.51 1.31 -8.29
CA ILE A 1 7.42 0.81 -9.33
C ILE A 1 8.74 1.56 -9.17
N ASP A 2 9.82 0.85 -8.82
CA ASP A 2 11.11 1.45 -8.42
C ASP A 2 10.95 2.46 -7.28
N SER A 3 10.19 2.04 -6.27
CA SER A 3 9.74 2.87 -5.15
C SER A 3 8.85 4.06 -5.51
N GLN A 4 8.70 4.45 -6.78
CA GLN A 4 7.85 5.56 -7.20
C GLN A 4 6.38 5.14 -7.41
N ARG A 5 5.44 5.98 -6.95
CA ARG A 5 4.01 5.81 -7.18
C ARG A 5 3.69 6.02 -8.66
N SER A 6 2.75 5.22 -9.16
CA SER A 6 2.22 5.35 -10.52
C SER A 6 0.74 5.05 -10.49
N ARG A 7 -0.02 5.71 -11.38
CA ARG A 7 -1.39 5.29 -11.69
C ARG A 7 -1.35 4.05 -12.58
N LEU A 8 -2.41 3.25 -12.51
CA LEU A 8 -2.63 2.10 -13.37
C LEU A 8 -3.53 2.46 -14.57
N PRO A 9 -3.40 1.76 -15.71
CA PRO A 9 -2.41 0.71 -15.98
C PRO A 9 -1.05 1.29 -16.40
N ALA A 10 0.02 0.51 -16.18
CA ALA A 10 1.40 0.84 -16.53
C ALA A 10 2.04 -0.30 -17.33
N SER A 11 2.85 0.05 -18.33
CA SER A 11 3.63 -0.88 -19.17
C SER A 11 5.10 -0.60 -18.96
N LEU A 12 5.87 -1.57 -18.52
CA LEU A 12 7.28 -1.41 -18.19
C LEU A 12 8.13 -2.31 -19.08
N SER A 13 9.41 -1.95 -19.20
CA SER A 13 10.39 -2.75 -19.94
C SER A 13 9.94 -3.07 -21.37
N GLU A 14 9.37 -2.07 -22.06
CA GLU A 14 8.81 -2.18 -23.42
C GLU A 14 7.66 -3.19 -23.53
N GLY A 15 6.80 -3.24 -22.50
CA GLY A 15 5.64 -4.13 -22.46
C GLY A 15 5.96 -5.55 -22.04
N ARG A 16 7.14 -5.81 -21.46
CA ARG A 16 7.47 -7.11 -20.87
C ARG A 16 6.89 -7.31 -19.48
N LEU A 17 6.54 -6.22 -18.79
CA LEU A 17 5.86 -6.23 -17.51
C LEU A 17 4.70 -5.24 -17.60
N ARG A 18 3.48 -5.74 -17.37
CA ARG A 18 2.26 -4.92 -17.33
C ARG A 18 1.69 -4.94 -15.92
N VAL A 19 1.26 -3.79 -15.44
CA VAL A 19 0.53 -3.66 -14.17
C VAL A 19 -0.79 -2.98 -14.48
N TYR A 20 -1.91 -3.63 -14.19
CA TYR A 20 -3.24 -3.10 -14.50
C TYR A 20 -4.27 -3.60 -13.48
N GLN A 21 -5.47 -3.03 -13.52
CA GLN A 21 -6.58 -3.50 -12.70
C GLN A 21 -7.53 -4.36 -13.55
N SER A 22 -7.91 -5.52 -13.02
CA SER A 22 -8.90 -6.42 -13.59
C SER A 22 -9.94 -6.73 -12.51
N GLY A 23 -11.18 -6.30 -12.71
CA GLY A 23 -12.22 -6.37 -11.70
C GLY A 23 -11.84 -5.60 -10.43
N THR A 24 -11.83 -6.29 -9.29
CA THR A 24 -11.40 -5.75 -7.99
C THR A 24 -9.91 -5.93 -7.69
N ARG A 25 -9.13 -6.52 -8.60
CA ARG A 25 -7.75 -6.96 -8.31
C ARG A 25 -6.72 -6.17 -9.11
N GLY A 26 -5.58 -5.90 -8.49
CA GLY A 26 -4.36 -5.53 -9.19
C GLY A 26 -3.73 -6.76 -9.84
N VAL A 27 -3.30 -6.63 -11.08
CA VAL A 27 -2.67 -7.69 -11.86
C VAL A 27 -1.29 -7.24 -12.31
N ILE A 28 -0.28 -8.06 -12.03
CA ILE A 28 1.07 -7.95 -12.58
C ILE A 28 1.26 -9.12 -13.54
N GLU A 29 1.46 -8.82 -14.81
CA GLU A 29 1.58 -9.82 -15.88
C GLU A 29 2.90 -9.63 -16.62
N LEU A 30 3.70 -10.69 -16.68
CA LEU A 30 5.00 -10.70 -17.35
C LEU A 30 4.95 -11.47 -18.66
N ASP A 31 5.79 -11.08 -19.62
CA ASP A 31 5.89 -11.69 -20.95
C ASP A 31 6.23 -13.19 -20.92
N PHE A 32 6.91 -13.64 -19.87
CA PHE A 32 7.19 -15.05 -19.64
C PHE A 32 6.03 -15.81 -18.95
N GLY A 33 4.85 -15.20 -18.81
CA GLY A 33 3.62 -15.86 -18.40
C GLY A 33 3.40 -15.98 -16.90
N LEU A 34 4.26 -15.40 -16.05
CA LEU A 34 3.93 -15.19 -14.63
C LEU A 34 2.81 -14.15 -14.53
N VAL A 35 1.73 -14.53 -13.87
CA VAL A 35 0.62 -13.63 -13.53
C VAL A 35 0.46 -13.63 -12.02
N VAL A 36 0.51 -12.44 -11.42
CA VAL A 36 0.26 -12.21 -10.00
C VAL A 36 -0.99 -11.37 -9.87
N THR A 37 -1.94 -11.80 -9.03
CA THR A 37 -3.13 -11.00 -8.72
C THR A 37 -3.25 -10.76 -7.22
N TYR A 38 -3.56 -9.53 -6.85
CA TYR A 38 -3.75 -9.12 -5.46
C TYR A 38 -5.02 -8.30 -5.33
N ASP A 39 -5.84 -8.59 -4.31
CA ASP A 39 -7.11 -7.92 -4.07
C ASP A 39 -7.00 -6.61 -3.27
N TRP A 40 -5.78 -6.11 -3.07
CA TRP A 40 -5.46 -4.91 -2.28
C TRP A 40 -5.62 -5.06 -0.77
N ASP A 41 -5.80 -6.30 -0.30
CA ASP A 41 -6.09 -6.57 1.10
C ASP A 41 -5.32 -7.81 1.58
N GLY A 42 -5.81 -9.01 1.30
CA GLY A 42 -5.25 -10.25 1.85
C GLY A 42 -5.18 -11.44 0.89
N GLN A 43 -5.79 -11.35 -0.30
CA GLN A 43 -5.81 -12.45 -1.25
C GLN A 43 -4.79 -12.24 -2.36
N LEU A 44 -3.78 -13.11 -2.40
CA LEU A 44 -2.74 -13.16 -3.43
C LEU A 44 -2.86 -14.48 -4.20
N THR A 45 -2.87 -14.42 -5.53
CA THR A 45 -2.82 -15.60 -6.40
C THR A 45 -1.67 -15.46 -7.38
N LEU A 46 -0.90 -16.54 -7.57
CA LEU A 46 0.15 -16.61 -8.58
C LEU A 46 -0.18 -17.73 -9.59
N SER A 47 0.04 -17.45 -10.86
CA SER A 47 -0.03 -18.43 -11.93
C SER A 47 1.30 -18.48 -12.67
N LEU A 48 1.84 -19.69 -12.81
CA LEU A 48 3.08 -19.97 -13.52
C LEU A 48 2.84 -20.98 -14.65
N PRO A 49 3.44 -20.77 -15.83
CA PRO A 49 3.39 -21.77 -16.88
C PRO A 49 4.13 -23.06 -16.49
N LYS A 50 3.67 -24.21 -16.98
CA LYS A 50 4.25 -25.54 -16.70
C LYS A 50 5.75 -25.67 -16.96
N ARG A 51 6.37 -24.80 -17.77
CA ARG A 51 7.84 -24.79 -17.96
C ARG A 51 8.63 -24.46 -16.69
N PHE A 52 8.00 -23.87 -15.68
CA PHE A 52 8.59 -23.63 -14.37
C PHE A 52 8.44 -24.83 -13.41
N GLN A 53 7.85 -25.95 -13.86
CA GLN A 53 7.71 -27.16 -13.05
C GLN A 53 9.07 -27.67 -12.59
N ASN A 54 9.21 -27.93 -11.29
CA ASN A 54 10.48 -28.28 -10.63
C ASN A 54 11.59 -27.19 -10.71
N GLN A 55 11.24 -25.93 -10.99
CA GLN A 55 12.19 -24.81 -11.12
C GLN A 55 11.93 -23.67 -10.12
N VAL A 56 11.05 -23.90 -9.14
CA VAL A 56 10.68 -22.91 -8.12
C VAL A 56 10.85 -23.49 -6.73
N SER A 57 10.90 -22.61 -5.73
CA SER A 57 10.98 -22.95 -4.32
C SER A 57 10.48 -21.75 -3.51
N GLY A 58 10.06 -21.97 -2.27
CA GLY A 58 9.50 -20.95 -1.39
C GLY A 58 8.23 -21.43 -0.71
N LEU A 59 7.48 -20.51 -0.11
CA LEU A 59 6.24 -20.82 0.60
C LEU A 59 5.14 -21.46 -0.27
N CYS A 60 5.23 -21.33 -1.60
CA CYS A 60 4.30 -21.97 -2.55
C CYS A 60 4.77 -23.36 -3.02
N GLY A 61 5.76 -23.96 -2.34
CA GLY A 61 6.28 -25.27 -2.69
C GLY A 61 7.21 -25.26 -3.92
N ASN A 62 7.47 -26.44 -4.46
CA ASN A 62 8.47 -26.64 -5.53
C ASN A 62 7.86 -26.84 -6.94
N TYR A 63 6.53 -26.87 -7.03
CA TYR A 63 5.76 -27.10 -8.24
C TYR A 63 6.17 -28.39 -8.99
N ASN A 64 6.31 -29.52 -8.29
CA ASN A 64 6.58 -30.84 -8.90
C ASN A 64 5.30 -31.69 -9.09
N GLY A 65 4.22 -31.37 -8.37
CA GLY A 65 2.95 -32.10 -8.37
C GLY A 65 2.76 -33.08 -7.20
N ASP A 66 3.66 -33.08 -6.21
CA ASP A 66 3.59 -33.86 -4.98
C ASP A 66 3.44 -32.94 -3.74
N PRO A 67 2.25 -32.80 -3.17
CA PRO A 67 2.05 -31.95 -2.00
C PRO A 67 2.76 -32.46 -0.73
N ALA A 68 3.24 -33.71 -0.71
CA ALA A 68 3.92 -34.26 0.46
C ALA A 68 5.32 -33.65 0.68
N ASP A 69 5.95 -33.13 -0.38
CA ASP A 69 7.29 -32.51 -0.33
C ASP A 69 7.28 -30.99 -0.50
N ASP A 70 6.11 -30.35 -0.40
CA ASP A 70 6.03 -28.90 -0.54
C ASP A 70 6.60 -28.14 0.67
N PHE A 71 6.83 -28.81 1.80
CA PHE A 71 7.49 -28.26 2.99
C PHE A 71 9.02 -28.45 2.99
N LEU A 72 9.64 -28.37 1.81
CA LEU A 72 11.10 -28.38 1.68
C LEU A 72 11.70 -27.02 2.05
N THR A 73 12.68 -27.03 2.94
CA THR A 73 13.48 -25.85 3.32
C THR A 73 14.44 -25.44 2.18
N PRO A 74 15.11 -24.27 2.26
CA PRO A 74 16.15 -23.89 1.30
C PRO A 74 17.28 -24.94 1.15
N ASP A 75 17.57 -25.69 2.22
CA ASP A 75 18.58 -26.77 2.23
C ASP A 75 18.04 -28.12 1.70
N ARG A 76 16.78 -28.15 1.24
CA ARG A 76 16.08 -29.33 0.71
C ARG A 76 15.83 -30.41 1.76
N GLU A 77 15.63 -30.00 3.01
CA GLU A 77 15.18 -30.87 4.08
C GLU A 77 13.67 -30.73 4.27
N GLN A 78 12.99 -31.83 4.58
CA GLN A 78 11.56 -31.80 4.86
C GLN A 78 11.33 -31.21 6.25
N ALA A 79 10.64 -30.06 6.33
CA ALA A 79 10.23 -29.49 7.60
C ALA A 79 9.12 -30.33 8.25
N PRO A 80 9.09 -30.43 9.59
CA PRO A 80 8.13 -31.27 10.32
C PRO A 80 6.71 -30.68 10.35
N ASP A 81 6.59 -29.36 10.21
CA ASP A 81 5.33 -28.63 10.24
C ASP A 81 5.42 -27.29 9.48
N ALA A 82 4.28 -26.61 9.36
CA ALA A 82 4.16 -25.37 8.60
C ALA A 82 4.91 -24.19 9.23
N LEU A 83 5.10 -24.18 10.55
CA LEU A 83 5.79 -23.10 11.26
C LEU A 83 7.28 -23.16 10.95
N GLU A 84 7.90 -24.33 11.12
CA GLU A 84 9.31 -24.54 10.78
C GLU A 84 9.57 -24.33 9.27
N PHE A 85 8.65 -24.79 8.41
CA PHE A 85 8.70 -24.54 6.98
C PHE A 85 8.70 -23.04 6.66
N ALA A 86 7.74 -22.28 7.19
CA ALA A 86 7.62 -20.86 6.90
C ALA A 86 8.81 -20.05 7.41
N ASN A 87 9.29 -20.37 8.62
CA ASN A 87 10.46 -19.75 9.23
C ASN A 87 11.73 -19.97 8.42
N SER A 88 11.89 -21.14 7.79
CA SER A 88 13.05 -21.44 6.95
C SER A 88 13.16 -20.54 5.70
N TRP A 89 12.05 -19.93 5.26
CA TRP A 89 11.99 -19.03 4.11
C TRP A 89 11.99 -17.54 4.48
N LYS A 90 12.15 -17.22 5.78
CA LYS A 90 12.21 -15.83 6.26
C LYS A 90 13.46 -15.13 5.73
N LEU A 91 13.30 -13.89 5.28
CA LEU A 91 14.39 -13.01 4.85
C LEU A 91 14.60 -11.89 5.88
N ASP A 92 15.84 -11.40 6.00
CA ASP A 92 16.15 -10.24 6.83
C ASP A 92 15.61 -8.97 6.16
N ASP A 93 14.66 -8.32 6.82
CA ASP A 93 14.05 -7.05 6.42
C ASP A 93 14.51 -5.86 7.28
N GLY A 94 15.40 -6.09 8.25
CA GLY A 94 15.89 -5.09 9.19
C GLY A 94 14.88 -4.72 10.29
N ASP A 95 13.73 -5.38 10.38
CA ASP A 95 12.76 -5.18 11.47
C ASP A 95 13.05 -6.13 12.64
N TYR A 96 13.72 -5.60 13.67
CA TYR A 96 14.02 -6.35 14.89
C TYR A 96 12.78 -6.74 15.72
N LEU A 97 11.60 -6.21 15.40
CA LEU A 97 10.33 -6.57 16.04
C LEU A 97 9.53 -7.62 15.27
N CYS A 98 10.01 -8.06 14.10
CA CYS A 98 9.36 -9.09 13.30
C CYS A 98 9.35 -10.44 14.04
N ASP A 99 8.16 -11.01 14.20
CA ASP A 99 7.94 -12.25 14.95
C ASP A 99 7.30 -13.34 14.07
N ASP A 100 7.61 -14.59 14.38
CA ASP A 100 7.36 -15.78 13.56
C ASP A 100 5.99 -16.43 13.83
N GLY A 101 5.20 -15.86 14.75
CA GLY A 101 3.85 -16.35 15.01
C GLY A 101 3.27 -15.88 16.34
N CYS A 102 2.53 -16.78 17.00
CA CYS A 102 1.75 -16.48 18.19
C CYS A 102 2.38 -17.02 19.50
N HIS A 103 3.66 -17.43 19.46
CA HIS A 103 4.41 -18.04 20.59
C HIS A 103 3.61 -19.07 21.41
N ASN A 104 2.88 -19.97 20.73
CA ASN A 104 1.99 -21.01 21.28
C ASN A 104 0.62 -20.55 21.83
N THR A 105 0.28 -19.27 21.72
CA THR A 105 -1.03 -18.70 22.12
C THR A 105 -1.87 -18.25 20.94
N CYS A 106 -1.92 -19.08 19.89
CA CYS A 106 -2.74 -18.79 18.72
C CYS A 106 -4.22 -18.75 19.11
N PRO A 107 -4.96 -17.72 18.68
CA PRO A 107 -6.40 -17.68 18.91
C PRO A 107 -7.04 -18.88 18.21
N SER A 108 -8.01 -19.49 18.88
CA SER A 108 -8.76 -20.62 18.34
C SER A 108 -10.25 -20.41 18.56
N CYS A 109 -11.05 -20.97 17.67
CA CYS A 109 -12.50 -20.98 17.83
C CYS A 109 -12.91 -21.89 18.98
N THR A 110 -13.78 -21.41 19.86
CA THR A 110 -14.53 -22.30 20.74
C THR A 110 -15.51 -23.15 19.93
N ALA A 111 -15.87 -24.34 20.42
CA ALA A 111 -16.84 -25.20 19.74
C ALA A 111 -18.19 -24.50 19.46
N GLY A 112 -18.63 -23.61 20.37
CA GLY A 112 -19.84 -22.82 20.18
C GLY A 112 -19.73 -21.79 19.04
N GLN A 113 -18.60 -21.09 18.94
CA GLN A 113 -18.33 -20.16 17.83
C GLN A 113 -18.23 -20.92 16.50
N THR A 114 -17.50 -22.03 16.47
CA THR A 114 -17.40 -22.89 15.28
C THR A 114 -18.78 -23.31 14.79
N GLN A 115 -19.65 -23.81 15.68
CA GLN A 115 -21.00 -24.21 15.32
C GLN A 115 -21.86 -23.04 14.83
N HIS A 116 -21.71 -21.86 15.43
CA HIS A 116 -22.43 -20.66 15.03
C HIS A 116 -22.04 -20.20 13.62
N TYR A 117 -20.74 -20.04 13.34
CA TYR A 117 -20.25 -19.53 12.07
C TYR A 117 -20.40 -20.53 10.91
N LYS A 118 -20.53 -21.83 11.20
CA LYS A 118 -20.89 -22.86 10.21
C LYS A 118 -22.33 -22.75 9.68
N GLY A 119 -23.17 -21.88 10.23
CA GLY A 119 -24.53 -21.70 9.74
C GLY A 119 -24.60 -21.16 8.29
N ASP A 120 -25.63 -21.56 7.55
CA ASP A 120 -25.82 -21.26 6.11
C ASP A 120 -25.90 -19.76 5.76
N ARG A 121 -26.19 -18.90 6.75
CA ARG A 121 -26.21 -17.43 6.57
C ARG A 121 -24.84 -16.77 6.74
N LEU A 122 -23.82 -17.56 7.09
CA LEU A 122 -22.44 -17.16 7.36
C LEU A 122 -21.52 -18.03 6.48
N CYS A 123 -20.51 -18.68 7.05
CA CYS A 123 -19.55 -19.50 6.30
C CYS A 123 -20.17 -20.75 5.68
N GLY A 124 -21.26 -21.26 6.25
CA GLY A 124 -22.00 -22.41 5.70
C GLY A 124 -22.50 -22.17 4.27
N MET A 125 -22.66 -20.90 3.85
CA MET A 125 -23.09 -20.58 2.49
C MET A 125 -22.13 -21.12 1.41
N LEU A 126 -20.84 -21.26 1.73
CA LEU A 126 -19.83 -21.81 0.82
C LEU A 126 -20.14 -23.25 0.42
N ALA A 127 -20.69 -24.05 1.33
CA ALA A 127 -20.97 -25.47 1.13
C ALA A 127 -22.46 -25.78 0.91
N LEU A 128 -23.33 -24.76 0.82
CA LEU A 128 -24.76 -24.96 0.63
C LEU A 128 -25.04 -25.48 -0.79
N SER A 129 -25.60 -26.68 -0.90
CA SER A 129 -25.86 -27.36 -2.18
C SER A 129 -26.85 -26.65 -3.10
N THR A 130 -27.71 -25.79 -2.54
CA THR A 130 -28.63 -24.91 -3.27
C THR A 130 -28.19 -23.45 -3.24
N GLY A 131 -26.97 -23.20 -2.76
CA GLY A 131 -26.38 -21.87 -2.64
C GLY A 131 -25.79 -21.34 -3.94
N PRO A 132 -25.34 -20.07 -3.94
CA PRO A 132 -24.82 -19.39 -5.14
C PRO A 132 -23.53 -20.02 -5.69
N PHE A 133 -22.80 -20.78 -4.88
CA PHE A 133 -21.54 -21.41 -5.27
C PHE A 133 -21.66 -22.91 -5.61
N SER A 134 -22.88 -23.47 -5.58
CA SER A 134 -23.13 -24.90 -5.79
C SER A 134 -22.55 -25.46 -7.09
N ALA A 135 -22.55 -24.67 -8.16
CA ALA A 135 -21.97 -25.05 -9.46
C ALA A 135 -20.44 -25.29 -9.42
N CYS A 136 -19.75 -24.82 -8.38
CA CYS A 136 -18.31 -24.95 -8.22
C CYS A 136 -17.89 -26.18 -7.41
N HIS A 137 -18.80 -26.76 -6.62
CA HIS A 137 -18.47 -27.80 -5.62
C HIS A 137 -17.86 -29.06 -6.22
N GLU A 138 -18.17 -29.39 -7.48
CA GLU A 138 -17.58 -30.53 -8.18
C GLU A 138 -16.13 -30.30 -8.61
N LEU A 139 -15.72 -29.04 -8.80
CA LEU A 139 -14.38 -28.66 -9.25
C LEU A 139 -13.48 -28.17 -8.12
N LEU A 140 -14.07 -27.62 -7.05
CA LEU A 140 -13.36 -27.08 -5.90
C LEU A 140 -14.10 -27.42 -4.61
N ASP A 141 -13.48 -28.20 -3.74
CA ASP A 141 -14.02 -28.55 -2.42
C ASP A 141 -14.21 -27.27 -1.58
N PRO A 142 -15.44 -26.93 -1.14
CA PRO A 142 -15.69 -25.75 -0.31
C PRO A 142 -15.19 -25.91 1.13
N LYS A 143 -14.86 -27.13 1.58
CA LYS A 143 -14.56 -27.40 2.99
C LYS A 143 -13.37 -26.59 3.54
N PRO A 144 -12.20 -26.50 2.87
CA PRO A 144 -11.08 -25.70 3.36
C PRO A 144 -11.46 -24.22 3.52
N PHE A 145 -12.10 -23.63 2.50
CA PHE A 145 -12.56 -22.24 2.53
C PHE A 145 -13.59 -21.97 3.63
N LEU A 146 -14.45 -22.94 3.92
CA LEU A 146 -15.41 -22.85 5.01
C LEU A 146 -14.71 -22.88 6.36
N GLU A 147 -13.71 -23.73 6.55
CA GLU A 147 -12.92 -23.82 7.78
C GLU A 147 -12.12 -22.53 8.02
N ASP A 148 -11.51 -21.97 6.97
CA ASP A 148 -10.81 -20.68 7.00
C ASP A 148 -11.77 -19.54 7.35
N CYS A 149 -12.93 -19.46 6.68
CA CYS A 149 -13.96 -18.47 6.98
C CYS A 149 -14.40 -18.52 8.46
N VAL A 150 -14.60 -19.73 9.00
CA VAL A 150 -14.99 -19.90 10.40
C VAL A 150 -13.89 -19.38 11.32
N PHE A 151 -12.63 -19.72 11.04
CA PHE A 151 -11.48 -19.25 11.80
C PHE A 151 -11.40 -17.71 11.78
N ASP A 152 -11.49 -17.09 10.61
CA ASP A 152 -11.45 -15.64 10.43
C ASP A 152 -12.56 -14.94 11.23
N LEU A 153 -13.78 -15.47 11.19
CA LEU A 153 -14.89 -14.92 11.97
C LEU A 153 -14.73 -15.12 13.48
N CYS A 154 -14.05 -16.17 13.93
CA CYS A 154 -13.74 -16.32 15.36
C CYS A 154 -12.78 -15.25 15.83
N VAL A 155 -11.68 -15.04 15.11
CA VAL A 155 -10.61 -14.12 15.53
C VAL A 155 -10.99 -12.65 15.35
N THR A 156 -11.87 -12.36 14.39
CA THR A 156 -12.41 -10.99 14.15
C THR A 156 -13.72 -10.71 14.89
N GLY A 157 -14.22 -11.65 15.71
CA GLY A 157 -15.45 -11.44 16.46
C GLY A 157 -16.72 -11.34 15.60
N GLY A 158 -16.73 -11.99 14.43
CA GLY A 158 -17.88 -12.08 13.55
C GLY A 158 -18.04 -10.89 12.60
N GLU A 159 -16.95 -10.19 12.29
CA GLU A 159 -16.97 -9.02 11.42
C GLU A 159 -17.53 -9.37 10.03
N ARG A 160 -18.51 -8.59 9.56
CA ARG A 160 -19.14 -8.81 8.25
C ARG A 160 -18.15 -8.70 7.10
N LEU A 161 -17.18 -7.78 7.19
CA LEU A 161 -16.17 -7.61 6.15
C LEU A 161 -15.32 -8.88 5.99
N SER A 162 -14.90 -9.50 7.09
CA SER A 162 -14.20 -10.79 7.09
C SER A 162 -15.00 -11.90 6.42
N LEU A 163 -16.31 -12.02 6.74
CA LEU A 163 -17.18 -12.96 6.02
C LEU A 163 -17.16 -12.69 4.51
N CYS A 164 -17.35 -11.43 4.10
CA CYS A 164 -17.40 -11.07 2.69
C CYS A 164 -16.07 -11.30 1.96
N ARG A 165 -14.93 -11.17 2.65
CA ARG A 165 -13.61 -11.51 2.14
C ARG A 165 -13.50 -13.01 1.89
N SER A 166 -13.81 -13.85 2.88
CA SER A 166 -13.74 -15.31 2.72
C SER A 166 -14.69 -15.82 1.61
N LEU A 167 -15.90 -15.25 1.51
CA LEU A 167 -16.83 -15.56 0.42
C LEU A 167 -16.31 -15.12 -0.95
N SER A 168 -15.71 -13.92 -1.04
CA SER A 168 -15.10 -13.44 -2.29
C SER A 168 -13.92 -14.31 -2.71
N ALA A 169 -13.15 -14.83 -1.76
CA ALA A 169 -12.00 -15.68 -2.05
C ALA A 169 -12.41 -16.99 -2.74
N TYR A 170 -13.45 -17.65 -2.23
CA TYR A 170 -14.01 -18.84 -2.88
C TYR A 170 -14.64 -18.52 -4.24
N ALA A 171 -15.39 -17.41 -4.33
CA ALA A 171 -15.99 -16.98 -5.59
C ALA A 171 -14.91 -16.78 -6.68
N GLN A 172 -13.81 -16.13 -6.32
CA GLN A 172 -12.69 -15.91 -7.23
C GLN A 172 -12.05 -17.23 -7.68
N ALA A 173 -11.75 -18.14 -6.75
CA ALA A 173 -11.14 -19.43 -7.07
C ALA A 173 -12.02 -20.25 -8.04
N CYS A 174 -13.34 -20.19 -7.87
CA CYS A 174 -14.29 -20.82 -8.78
C CYS A 174 -14.29 -20.20 -10.19
N VAL A 175 -14.26 -18.86 -10.29
CA VAL A 175 -14.17 -18.17 -11.58
C VAL A 175 -12.87 -18.49 -12.31
N GLU A 176 -11.76 -18.65 -11.59
CA GLU A 176 -10.47 -19.06 -12.15
C GLU A 176 -10.50 -20.48 -12.74
N LEU A 177 -11.38 -21.35 -12.23
CA LEU A 177 -11.67 -22.67 -12.81
C LEU A 177 -12.68 -22.61 -13.98
N GLY A 178 -13.08 -21.41 -14.40
CA GLY A 178 -14.03 -21.19 -15.50
C GLY A 178 -15.50 -21.34 -15.11
N VAL A 179 -15.82 -21.39 -13.80
CA VAL A 179 -17.20 -21.49 -13.32
C VAL A 179 -17.83 -20.11 -13.27
N SER A 180 -18.95 -19.92 -13.97
CA SER A 180 -19.74 -18.70 -13.84
C SER A 180 -20.53 -18.72 -12.53
N ILE A 181 -20.23 -17.77 -11.64
CA ILE A 181 -21.01 -17.58 -10.41
C ILE A 181 -22.07 -16.50 -10.65
N GLY A 182 -23.30 -16.76 -10.21
CA GLY A 182 -24.39 -15.78 -10.28
C GLY A 182 -24.23 -14.64 -9.28
N ASN A 183 -25.32 -13.91 -9.02
CA ASN A 183 -25.31 -12.85 -8.00
C ASN A 183 -25.26 -13.46 -6.59
N TRP A 184 -24.04 -13.61 -6.05
CA TRP A 184 -23.80 -14.10 -4.70
C TRP A 184 -23.77 -12.97 -3.65
N ARG A 185 -23.51 -11.73 -4.05
CA ARG A 185 -23.36 -10.57 -3.14
C ARG A 185 -24.65 -10.13 -2.48
N SER A 186 -25.76 -10.09 -3.21
CA SER A 186 -27.05 -9.68 -2.63
C SER A 186 -27.57 -10.68 -1.58
N PRO A 187 -27.60 -12.01 -1.84
CA PRO A 187 -28.04 -13.00 -0.85
C PRO A 187 -27.17 -13.06 0.42
N THR A 188 -25.88 -12.72 0.31
CA THR A 188 -24.90 -12.75 1.40
C THR A 188 -24.79 -11.44 2.17
N ASN A 189 -25.45 -10.38 1.70
CA ASN A 189 -25.27 -9.01 2.19
C ASN A 189 -23.79 -8.56 2.18
N CYS A 190 -23.12 -8.80 1.04
CA CYS A 190 -21.73 -8.44 0.78
C CYS A 190 -21.61 -7.46 -0.40
N PRO A 191 -22.13 -6.22 -0.26
CA PRO A 191 -22.15 -5.26 -1.35
C PRO A 191 -20.73 -4.87 -1.79
N LEU A 192 -20.57 -4.63 -3.09
CA LEU A 192 -19.35 -4.07 -3.67
C LEU A 192 -19.60 -2.60 -4.00
N SER A 193 -18.81 -1.72 -3.40
CA SER A 193 -18.86 -0.28 -3.65
C SER A 193 -17.97 0.08 -4.85
N CYS A 194 -18.52 0.85 -5.78
CA CYS A 194 -17.79 1.32 -6.95
C CYS A 194 -17.45 2.82 -6.84
N PRO A 195 -16.31 3.27 -7.41
CA PRO A 195 -15.92 4.68 -7.39
C PRO A 195 -16.92 5.54 -8.16
N ALA A 196 -16.82 6.86 -7.99
CA ALA A 196 -17.65 7.81 -8.73
C ALA A 196 -17.53 7.57 -10.24
N ASN A 197 -18.64 7.80 -10.96
CA ASN A 197 -18.75 7.59 -12.41
C ASN A 197 -18.53 6.14 -12.86
N SER A 198 -18.88 5.18 -12.02
CA SER A 198 -18.85 3.75 -12.35
C SER A 198 -20.01 3.00 -11.71
N CYS A 199 -20.26 1.78 -12.18
CA CYS A 199 -21.31 0.90 -11.67
C CYS A 199 -20.78 -0.51 -11.51
N TYR A 200 -21.33 -1.24 -10.54
CA TYR A 200 -21.04 -2.65 -10.34
C TYR A 200 -21.57 -3.48 -11.51
N ASP A 201 -20.76 -4.43 -11.97
CA ASP A 201 -21.11 -5.41 -12.98
C ASP A 201 -20.54 -6.79 -12.58
N PRO A 202 -21.38 -7.84 -12.45
CA PRO A 202 -20.91 -9.19 -12.16
C PRO A 202 -20.06 -9.79 -13.30
N CYS A 203 -20.09 -9.20 -14.50
CA CYS A 203 -19.36 -9.66 -15.69
C CYS A 203 -18.74 -8.46 -16.43
N SER A 204 -17.90 -7.70 -15.72
CA SER A 204 -17.11 -6.61 -16.28
C SER A 204 -15.99 -7.11 -17.22
N PRO A 205 -15.57 -6.31 -18.23
CA PRO A 205 -14.41 -6.66 -19.05
C PRO A 205 -13.15 -6.81 -18.19
N ALA A 206 -12.39 -7.90 -18.37
CA ALA A 206 -11.12 -8.14 -17.65
C ALA A 206 -10.07 -7.03 -17.87
N CYS A 207 -10.18 -6.30 -18.98
CA CYS A 207 -9.34 -5.14 -19.26
C CYS A 207 -10.25 -3.96 -19.64
N PRO A 208 -10.65 -3.13 -18.68
CA PRO A 208 -11.49 -1.97 -18.97
C PRO A 208 -10.72 -0.91 -19.77
N ALA A 209 -11.45 -0.09 -20.52
CA ALA A 209 -10.87 1.08 -21.19
C ALA A 209 -10.20 2.00 -20.16
N SER A 210 -9.02 2.52 -20.48
CA SER A 210 -8.18 3.28 -19.55
C SER A 210 -7.43 4.43 -20.24
N CYS A 211 -6.85 5.33 -19.45
CA CYS A 211 -5.98 6.39 -19.96
C CYS A 211 -4.62 5.90 -20.53
N ASN A 212 -4.32 4.60 -20.46
CA ASN A 212 -3.09 4.01 -21.00
C ASN A 212 -3.40 2.63 -21.61
N SER A 213 -4.14 2.62 -22.72
CA SER A 213 -4.63 1.40 -23.36
C SER A 213 -3.50 0.48 -23.85
N GLU A 214 -2.33 1.02 -24.21
CA GLU A 214 -1.16 0.24 -24.64
C GLU A 214 -0.55 -0.59 -23.50
N ALA A 215 -0.82 -0.24 -22.24
CA ALA A 215 -0.41 -1.02 -21.08
C ALA A 215 -1.29 -2.25 -20.82
N LEU A 216 -2.42 -2.39 -21.50
CA LEU A 216 -3.29 -3.55 -21.38
C LEU A 216 -2.77 -4.72 -22.24
N PRO A 217 -3.01 -5.97 -21.84
CA PRO A 217 -2.72 -7.13 -22.68
C PRO A 217 -3.44 -7.08 -24.05
N THR A 218 -2.81 -7.59 -25.11
CA THR A 218 -3.40 -7.59 -26.46
C THR A 218 -4.54 -8.60 -26.61
N ASN A 219 -4.54 -9.67 -25.80
CA ASN A 219 -5.55 -10.73 -25.83
C ASN A 219 -6.77 -10.46 -24.94
N CYS A 220 -6.97 -9.22 -24.47
CA CYS A 220 -8.05 -8.87 -23.54
C CYS A 220 -9.45 -9.23 -24.04
N SER A 221 -9.73 -9.08 -25.34
CA SER A 221 -11.04 -9.40 -25.92
C SER A 221 -11.41 -10.89 -25.86
N GLY A 222 -10.43 -11.77 -25.66
CA GLY A 222 -10.64 -13.21 -25.50
C GLY A 222 -10.65 -13.67 -24.04
N ARG A 223 -10.43 -12.77 -23.08
CA ARG A 223 -10.44 -13.14 -21.65
C ARG A 223 -11.88 -13.23 -21.13
N PRO A 224 -12.19 -14.19 -20.24
CA PRO A 224 -13.46 -14.21 -19.53
C PRO A 224 -13.70 -12.88 -18.81
N CYS A 225 -14.97 -12.48 -18.72
CA CYS A 225 -15.32 -11.34 -17.88
C CYS A 225 -15.07 -11.66 -16.41
N VAL A 226 -14.89 -10.62 -15.61
CA VAL A 226 -14.63 -10.70 -14.17
C VAL A 226 -15.61 -9.81 -13.43
N GLU A 227 -15.93 -10.16 -12.20
CA GLU A 227 -16.73 -9.27 -11.34
C GLU A 227 -15.96 -7.97 -11.02
N GLY A 228 -16.61 -6.81 -11.15
CA GLY A 228 -15.95 -5.54 -10.85
C GLY A 228 -16.79 -4.30 -11.08
N CYS A 229 -16.12 -3.17 -11.17
CA CYS A 229 -16.73 -1.89 -11.49
C CYS A 229 -16.42 -1.49 -12.93
N VAL A 230 -17.45 -1.04 -13.65
CA VAL A 230 -17.35 -0.57 -15.03
C VAL A 230 -17.56 0.94 -15.05
N CYS A 231 -16.64 1.68 -15.68
CA CYS A 231 -16.80 3.12 -15.87
C CYS A 231 -18.01 3.43 -16.75
N LEU A 232 -18.76 4.48 -16.40
CA LEU A 232 -19.90 4.95 -17.17
C LEU A 232 -19.46 5.48 -18.55
N PRO A 233 -20.37 5.54 -19.55
CA PRO A 233 -20.05 6.12 -20.86
C PRO A 233 -19.45 7.52 -20.76
N GLY A 234 -18.33 7.75 -21.47
CA GLY A 234 -17.55 8.99 -21.41
C GLY A 234 -16.44 9.01 -20.36
N PHE A 235 -16.35 7.98 -19.52
CA PHE A 235 -15.32 7.80 -18.51
C PHE A 235 -14.46 6.57 -18.78
N VAL A 236 -13.21 6.61 -18.33
CA VAL A 236 -12.22 5.53 -18.45
C VAL A 236 -11.42 5.39 -17.16
N ALA A 237 -10.86 4.20 -16.93
CA ALA A 237 -10.10 3.88 -15.73
C ALA A 237 -8.76 4.64 -15.68
N SER A 238 -8.43 5.20 -14.51
CA SER A 238 -7.13 5.78 -14.20
C SER A 238 -6.81 5.60 -12.71
N GLY A 239 -5.93 4.66 -12.37
CA GLY A 239 -5.78 4.22 -10.99
C GLY A 239 -7.06 3.55 -10.48
N SER A 240 -7.55 3.97 -9.31
CA SER A 240 -8.79 3.47 -8.69
C SER A 240 -10.05 4.23 -9.13
N ASP A 241 -9.92 5.21 -10.02
CA ASP A 241 -11.01 6.15 -10.37
C ASP A 241 -11.46 5.99 -11.83
N CYS A 242 -12.69 6.39 -12.10
CA CYS A 242 -13.21 6.60 -13.45
C CYS A 242 -13.20 8.10 -13.77
N VAL A 243 -12.31 8.51 -14.67
CA VAL A 243 -12.11 9.91 -15.07
C VAL A 243 -12.67 10.16 -16.47
N PRO A 244 -13.11 11.39 -16.80
CA PRO A 244 -13.50 11.72 -18.16
C PRO A 244 -12.37 11.41 -19.15
N VAL A 245 -12.70 10.92 -20.35
CA VAL A 245 -11.69 10.64 -21.39
C VAL A 245 -10.82 11.87 -21.69
N SER A 246 -11.42 13.07 -21.67
CA SER A 246 -10.72 14.34 -21.88
C SER A 246 -9.73 14.70 -20.76
N SER A 247 -9.78 14.02 -19.62
CA SER A 247 -8.88 14.21 -18.48
C SER A 247 -7.67 13.27 -18.53
N CYS A 248 -7.59 12.36 -19.51
CA CYS A 248 -6.39 11.58 -19.74
C CYS A 248 -5.25 12.48 -20.24
N GLY A 249 -4.09 12.38 -19.60
CA GLY A 249 -2.91 13.15 -19.96
C GLY A 249 -1.99 12.40 -20.92
N CYS A 250 -0.75 12.20 -20.50
CA CYS A 250 0.33 11.66 -21.33
C CYS A 250 0.75 10.29 -20.83
N VAL A 251 1.53 9.57 -21.63
CA VAL A 251 2.25 8.37 -21.19
C VAL A 251 3.74 8.66 -21.25
N TYR A 252 4.45 8.47 -20.13
CA TYR A 252 5.89 8.66 -20.03
C TYR A 252 6.54 7.39 -19.48
N GLN A 253 7.49 6.82 -20.23
CA GLN A 253 8.17 5.56 -19.87
C GLN A 253 7.14 4.46 -19.50
N GLY A 254 6.05 4.41 -20.27
CA GLY A 254 4.92 3.50 -20.13
C GLY A 254 4.05 3.69 -18.88
N ARG A 255 4.22 4.79 -18.15
CA ARG A 255 3.38 5.19 -17.02
C ARG A 255 2.45 6.36 -17.40
N PRO A 256 1.18 6.34 -16.98
CA PRO A 256 0.25 7.44 -17.22
C PRO A 256 0.55 8.64 -16.32
N LEU A 257 0.58 9.83 -16.92
CA LEU A 257 0.70 11.14 -16.28
C LEU A 257 -0.59 11.93 -16.49
N ALA A 258 -1.07 12.59 -15.43
CA ALA A 258 -2.19 13.53 -15.56
C ALA A 258 -1.76 14.81 -16.30
N PRO A 259 -2.69 15.54 -16.94
CA PRO A 259 -2.41 16.86 -17.52
C PRO A 259 -1.75 17.79 -16.50
N GLY A 260 -0.62 18.41 -16.86
CA GLY A 260 0.16 19.30 -16.01
C GLY A 260 1.00 18.61 -14.93
N GLN A 261 0.96 17.28 -14.83
CA GLN A 261 1.78 16.54 -13.86
C GLN A 261 3.27 16.67 -14.22
N GLU A 262 4.09 16.98 -13.22
CA GLU A 262 5.55 17.04 -13.32
C GLU A 262 6.19 15.81 -12.67
N VAL A 263 7.26 15.31 -13.29
CA VAL A 263 8.08 14.21 -12.78
C VAL A 263 9.57 14.49 -13.06
N PHE A 264 10.45 14.03 -12.17
CA PHE A 264 11.88 13.96 -12.48
C PHE A 264 12.17 12.72 -13.32
N ALA A 265 13.04 12.86 -14.32
CA ALA A 265 13.34 11.81 -15.30
C ALA A 265 14.68 11.09 -15.03
N ASP A 266 15.44 11.55 -14.04
CA ASP A 266 16.74 11.02 -13.65
C ASP A 266 16.91 11.00 -12.13
N ASP A 267 17.91 10.27 -11.66
CA ASP A 267 18.27 10.07 -10.26
C ASP A 267 19.07 11.22 -9.63
N LEU A 268 19.37 12.28 -10.40
CA LEU A 268 20.04 13.50 -9.95
C LEU A 268 19.10 14.71 -9.95
N CYS A 269 17.82 14.51 -10.31
CA CYS A 269 16.80 15.54 -10.43
C CYS A 269 17.22 16.69 -11.37
N ARG A 270 18.00 16.38 -12.42
CA ARG A 270 18.56 17.33 -13.41
C ARG A 270 17.71 17.48 -14.67
N GLN A 271 16.67 16.67 -14.80
CA GLN A 271 15.71 16.72 -15.87
C GLN A 271 14.31 16.57 -15.29
N ARG A 272 13.46 17.55 -15.58
CA ARG A 272 12.06 17.58 -15.19
C ARG A 272 11.17 17.54 -16.42
N CYS A 273 10.22 16.62 -16.42
CA CYS A 273 9.26 16.41 -17.49
C CYS A 273 7.86 16.77 -17.03
N THR A 274 7.13 17.51 -17.86
CA THR A 274 5.75 17.90 -17.61
C THR A 274 4.86 17.34 -18.72
N CYS A 275 3.72 16.76 -18.34
CA CYS A 275 2.70 16.38 -19.32
C CYS A 275 1.94 17.63 -19.79
N ASP A 276 2.10 18.02 -21.05
CA ASP A 276 1.30 19.07 -21.65
C ASP A 276 -0.10 18.54 -21.97
N GLY A 277 -1.11 19.02 -21.22
CA GLY A 277 -2.49 18.58 -21.36
C GLY A 277 -3.12 18.90 -22.72
N ALA A 278 -2.63 19.93 -23.42
CA ALA A 278 -3.17 20.36 -24.70
C ALA A 278 -2.70 19.45 -25.85
N SER A 279 -1.40 19.13 -25.89
CA SER A 279 -0.84 18.25 -26.92
C SER A 279 -0.78 16.77 -26.54
N GLN A 280 -1.04 16.44 -25.26
CA GLN A 280 -0.83 15.12 -24.65
C GLN A 280 0.61 14.60 -24.84
N LYS A 281 1.58 15.52 -24.93
CA LYS A 281 3.00 15.20 -25.04
C LYS A 281 3.75 15.54 -23.77
N VAL A 282 4.76 14.74 -23.50
CA VAL A 282 5.68 15.01 -22.40
C VAL A 282 6.75 15.98 -22.88
N ILE A 283 6.95 17.06 -22.14
CA ILE A 283 7.95 18.08 -22.43
C ILE A 283 8.96 18.09 -21.28
N CYS A 284 10.20 17.75 -21.57
CA CYS A 284 11.28 17.70 -20.61
C CYS A 284 12.18 18.94 -20.71
N ARG A 285 12.69 19.40 -19.58
CA ARG A 285 13.63 20.52 -19.46
C ARG A 285 14.69 20.19 -18.45
N ASP A 286 15.89 20.71 -18.68
CA ASP A 286 16.99 20.58 -17.74
C ASP A 286 16.75 21.49 -16.51
N THR A 287 17.16 21.01 -15.36
CA THR A 287 17.13 21.70 -14.07
C THR A 287 18.53 21.72 -13.46
N PRO A 288 18.83 22.65 -12.53
CA PRO A 288 20.12 22.69 -11.85
C PRO A 288 20.45 21.45 -10.99
N GLY A 289 19.51 20.52 -10.80
CA GLY A 289 19.58 19.48 -9.78
C GLY A 289 19.06 19.98 -8.42
N CYS A 290 19.34 19.19 -7.38
CA CYS A 290 18.92 19.55 -6.03
C CYS A 290 19.75 20.69 -5.42
N PRO A 291 19.12 21.55 -4.60
CA PRO A 291 19.82 22.54 -3.78
C PRO A 291 20.91 21.93 -2.90
N SER A 292 21.84 22.76 -2.44
CA SER A 292 22.86 22.34 -1.47
C SER A 292 22.21 21.85 -0.17
N GLY A 293 22.62 20.69 0.32
CA GLY A 293 22.04 20.05 1.51
C GLY A 293 20.84 19.14 1.22
N GLU A 294 20.41 19.03 -0.05
CA GLU A 294 19.40 18.10 -0.50
C GLU A 294 19.98 17.04 -1.44
N ARG A 295 19.34 15.87 -1.48
CA ARG A 295 19.65 14.80 -2.44
C ARG A 295 18.39 14.41 -3.19
N CYS A 296 18.57 14.06 -4.46
CA CYS A 296 17.51 13.48 -5.26
C CYS A 296 17.27 12.05 -4.78
N ARG A 297 16.09 11.80 -4.19
CA ARG A 297 15.71 10.48 -3.67
C ARG A 297 14.20 10.31 -3.71
N VAL A 298 13.76 9.08 -3.52
CA VAL A 298 12.33 8.78 -3.40
C VAL A 298 11.93 8.84 -1.93
N LEU A 299 10.96 9.68 -1.58
CA LEU A 299 10.32 9.74 -0.26
C LEU A 299 8.81 9.57 -0.42
N ASP A 300 8.22 8.64 0.33
CA ASP A 300 6.79 8.27 0.24
C ASP A 300 6.31 7.95 -1.18
N GLY A 301 7.24 7.48 -2.01
CA GLY A 301 7.03 7.14 -3.41
C GLY A 301 6.98 8.30 -4.39
N LEU A 302 7.47 9.47 -3.99
CA LEU A 302 7.70 10.62 -4.86
C LEU A 302 9.20 10.85 -5.00
N LEU A 303 9.69 10.93 -6.25
CA LEU A 303 11.06 11.33 -6.53
C LEU A 303 11.16 12.85 -6.45
N GLY A 304 12.14 13.35 -5.70
CA GLY A 304 12.34 14.78 -5.52
C GLY A 304 13.60 15.09 -4.74
N CYS A 305 13.83 16.38 -4.53
CA CYS A 305 14.92 16.86 -3.70
C CYS A 305 14.46 16.90 -2.25
N TYR A 306 15.15 16.15 -1.41
CA TYR A 306 14.84 16.05 0.02
C TYR A 306 16.12 16.27 0.84
N PRO A 307 16.01 16.83 2.06
CA PRO A 307 17.16 17.03 2.92
C PRO A 307 17.98 15.75 3.10
N ASP A 308 19.31 15.87 2.98
CA ASP A 308 20.25 14.77 3.12
C ASP A 308 20.35 14.32 4.58
N ASN A 309 20.40 15.28 5.49
CA ASN A 309 20.49 15.07 6.92
C ASN A 309 19.66 16.10 7.69
N PHE A 310 19.30 15.75 8.91
CA PHE A 310 18.71 16.65 9.88
C PHE A 310 19.66 16.80 11.06
N ALA A 311 19.96 18.03 11.45
CA ALA A 311 20.64 18.33 12.71
C ALA A 311 19.59 18.66 13.78
N SER A 312 19.86 18.26 15.02
CA SER A 312 18.94 18.50 16.15
C SER A 312 19.59 19.39 17.21
N CYS A 313 18.87 20.42 17.62
CA CYS A 313 19.15 21.19 18.84
C CYS A 313 18.16 20.76 19.92
N GLN A 314 18.63 20.63 21.16
CA GLN A 314 17.80 20.18 22.28
C GLN A 314 17.92 21.14 23.46
N ALA A 315 16.80 21.34 24.16
CA ALA A 315 16.73 22.03 25.45
C ALA A 315 15.92 21.15 26.41
N SER A 316 16.48 20.80 27.57
CA SER A 316 15.85 19.90 28.53
C SER A 316 16.13 20.28 29.98
N GLY A 317 15.21 19.95 30.89
CA GLY A 317 15.42 20.12 32.33
C GLY A 317 15.67 21.56 32.78
N ASP A 318 16.64 21.72 33.69
CA ASP A 318 17.10 22.98 34.27
C ASP A 318 18.30 23.59 33.52
N PRO A 319 18.02 24.49 32.60
CA PRO A 319 18.07 24.19 31.18
C PRO A 319 19.47 23.68 30.75
N HIS A 320 19.49 22.43 30.30
CA HIS A 320 20.58 21.80 29.57
C HIS A 320 20.33 21.96 28.08
N TYR A 321 21.33 22.44 27.36
CA TYR A 321 21.25 22.61 25.91
C TYR A 321 22.25 21.68 25.21
N VAL A 322 21.83 21.19 24.05
CA VAL A 322 22.70 20.53 23.08
C VAL A 322 22.57 21.30 21.77
N THR A 323 23.64 21.90 21.29
CA THR A 323 23.64 22.61 20.00
C THR A 323 23.46 21.64 18.82
N PHE A 324 23.18 22.17 17.63
CA PHE A 324 23.11 21.38 16.40
C PHE A 324 24.39 20.55 16.12
N ASP A 325 25.55 21.03 16.59
CA ASP A 325 26.85 20.35 16.49
C ASP A 325 27.18 19.46 17.70
N GLY A 326 26.22 19.22 18.59
CA GLY A 326 26.37 18.32 19.74
C GLY A 326 27.07 18.92 20.96
N ARG A 327 27.38 20.22 20.98
CA ARG A 327 28.00 20.86 22.15
C ARG A 327 26.98 20.98 23.29
N ARG A 328 27.36 20.45 24.44
CA ARG A 328 26.57 20.53 25.69
C ARG A 328 26.94 21.79 26.47
N PHE A 329 25.93 22.47 27.01
CA PHE A 329 26.12 23.57 27.95
C PHE A 329 24.87 23.79 28.80
N ASP A 330 25.08 24.44 29.96
CA ASP A 330 24.02 24.76 30.91
C ASP A 330 23.86 26.27 30.99
N PHE A 331 22.61 26.74 31.07
CA PHE A 331 22.33 28.17 31.12
C PHE A 331 21.06 28.49 31.90
N MET A 332 21.21 29.13 33.07
CA MET A 332 20.13 29.40 34.03
C MET A 332 19.48 30.79 33.84
N GLY A 333 19.11 31.13 32.60
CA GLY A 333 18.44 32.41 32.30
C GLY A 333 16.91 32.33 32.39
N THR A 334 16.26 33.41 32.85
CA THR A 334 14.79 33.49 33.04
C THR A 334 14.09 34.45 32.07
N CYS A 335 14.77 34.87 31.01
CA CYS A 335 14.17 35.71 29.97
C CYS A 335 13.62 34.87 28.81
N THR A 336 13.12 35.58 27.80
CA THR A 336 12.90 35.01 26.46
C THR A 336 14.21 35.05 25.70
N TYR A 337 14.61 33.92 25.14
CA TYR A 337 15.82 33.80 24.33
C TYR A 337 15.47 33.32 22.92
N LEU A 338 16.21 33.79 21.93
CA LEU A 338 16.20 33.18 20.60
C LEU A 338 16.92 31.84 20.70
N LEU A 339 16.17 30.74 20.58
CA LEU A 339 16.74 29.40 20.59
C LEU A 339 17.39 29.09 19.24
N VAL A 340 16.70 29.41 18.14
CA VAL A 340 17.22 29.34 16.77
C VAL A 340 16.39 30.25 15.87
N GLY A 341 17.00 30.80 14.82
CA GLY A 341 16.29 31.49 13.77
C GLY A 341 17.15 31.65 12.51
N SER A 342 16.50 31.91 11.39
CA SER A 342 17.18 32.24 10.14
C SER A 342 17.93 33.58 10.27
N CYS A 343 19.19 33.62 9.85
CA CYS A 343 20.01 34.84 9.88
C CYS A 343 19.94 35.67 8.59
N GLY A 344 19.12 35.28 7.61
CA GLY A 344 18.92 36.02 6.35
C GLY A 344 20.14 36.03 5.40
N GLN A 345 21.09 35.12 5.59
CA GLN A 345 22.29 35.02 4.75
C GLN A 345 21.97 34.50 3.35
N ASP A 346 20.92 33.67 3.24
CA ASP A 346 20.40 33.17 1.98
C ASP A 346 18.95 33.63 1.84
N ALA A 347 18.70 34.54 0.89
CA ALA A 347 17.38 35.10 0.63
C ALA A 347 16.42 34.10 -0.04
N THR A 348 16.92 32.93 -0.48
CA THR A 348 16.08 31.87 -1.04
C THR A 348 15.42 31.01 0.05
N LEU A 349 15.94 31.05 1.28
CA LEU A 349 15.41 30.29 2.41
C LEU A 349 14.34 31.08 3.17
N PRO A 350 13.29 30.41 3.69
CA PRO A 350 12.24 31.07 4.46
C PRO A 350 12.78 31.60 5.79
N GLU A 351 12.29 32.76 6.21
CA GLU A 351 12.60 33.31 7.52
C GLU A 351 11.79 32.62 8.64
N PHE A 352 12.46 32.31 9.74
CA PHE A 352 11.82 31.78 10.95
C PHE A 352 12.56 32.15 12.24
N LYS A 353 11.85 32.10 13.36
CA LYS A 353 12.41 32.22 14.72
C LYS A 353 11.72 31.26 15.67
N VAL A 354 12.50 30.59 16.51
CA VAL A 354 12.02 29.81 17.65
C VAL A 354 12.53 30.49 18.91
N LEU A 355 11.62 30.95 19.74
CA LEU A 355 11.89 31.60 21.01
C LEU A 355 11.56 30.65 22.15
N VAL A 356 12.42 30.64 23.17
CA VAL A 356 12.21 29.88 24.40
C VAL A 356 12.03 30.86 25.56
N GLU A 357 10.91 30.75 26.27
CA GLU A 357 10.67 31.50 27.51
C GLU A 357 11.02 30.60 28.70
N ASN A 358 11.92 31.06 29.56
CA ASN A 358 12.32 30.31 30.75
C ASN A 358 11.85 31.02 32.03
N GLU A 359 11.56 30.27 33.09
CA GLU A 359 11.15 30.80 34.39
C GLU A 359 11.74 30.00 35.55
N HIS A 360 11.82 30.61 36.73
CA HIS A 360 12.05 29.87 37.97
C HIS A 360 10.81 29.06 38.35
N ARG A 361 11.04 27.88 38.92
CA ARG A 361 9.96 27.00 39.37
C ARG A 361 10.20 26.53 40.79
N GLY A 362 9.57 27.22 41.74
CA GLY A 362 9.76 26.99 43.18
C GLY A 362 11.11 27.48 43.70
N SER A 363 12.22 27.04 43.08
CA SER A 363 13.58 27.51 43.38
C SER A 363 14.02 28.64 42.44
N GLN A 364 14.76 29.62 42.99
CA GLN A 364 15.46 30.66 42.23
C GLN A 364 16.87 30.23 41.77
N THR A 365 17.31 29.01 42.10
CA THR A 365 18.63 28.51 41.71
C THR A 365 18.70 28.03 40.26
N VAL A 366 17.56 27.64 39.70
CA VAL A 366 17.45 27.02 38.37
C VAL A 366 16.26 27.57 37.60
N SER A 367 16.34 27.54 36.27
CA SER A 367 15.25 27.96 35.38
C SER A 367 14.76 26.80 34.52
N TYR A 368 13.51 26.84 34.08
CA TYR A 368 12.90 25.82 33.22
C TYR A 368 12.17 26.48 32.06
N THR A 369 12.10 25.81 30.93
CA THR A 369 11.26 26.26 29.82
C THR A 369 9.78 26.22 30.19
N ARG A 370 9.10 27.37 30.07
CA ARG A 370 7.65 27.50 30.27
C ARG A 370 6.87 27.60 28.98
N ALA A 371 7.47 28.15 27.92
CA ALA A 371 6.81 28.36 26.65
C ALA A 371 7.79 28.35 25.49
N VAL A 372 7.29 27.92 24.33
CA VAL A 372 7.99 27.98 23.05
C VAL A 372 7.12 28.79 22.10
N ARG A 373 7.72 29.78 21.44
CA ARG A 373 7.06 30.57 20.39
C ARG A 373 7.77 30.35 19.06
N VAL A 374 7.01 30.06 18.01
CA VAL A 374 7.52 29.87 16.65
C VAL A 374 6.93 30.97 15.78
N VAL A 375 7.79 31.73 15.11
CA VAL A 375 7.40 32.74 14.13
C VAL A 375 7.91 32.29 12.77
N ALA A 376 7.01 32.00 11.84
CA ALA A 376 7.35 31.60 10.47
C ALA A 376 6.19 31.94 9.53
N HIS A 377 6.48 32.25 8.27
CA HIS A 377 5.47 32.55 7.24
C HIS A 377 4.41 33.61 7.64
N GLY A 378 4.81 34.61 8.44
CA GLY A 378 3.91 35.64 8.94
C GLY A 378 2.93 35.20 10.04
N VAL A 379 3.09 33.97 10.56
CA VAL A 379 2.30 33.42 11.67
C VAL A 379 3.18 33.30 12.90
N GLU A 380 2.62 33.64 14.07
CA GLU A 380 3.22 33.36 15.37
C GLU A 380 2.37 32.30 16.09
N VAL A 381 3.05 31.27 16.57
CA VAL A 381 2.46 30.11 17.25
C VAL A 381 3.09 30.00 18.64
N ALA A 382 2.30 29.92 19.70
CA ALA A 382 2.80 29.73 21.06
C ALA A 382 2.27 28.44 21.70
N VAL A 383 3.21 27.64 22.23
CA VAL A 383 2.93 26.47 23.06
C VAL A 383 3.38 26.77 24.48
N ARG A 384 2.47 26.59 25.44
CA ARG A 384 2.69 26.97 26.84
C ARG A 384 2.43 25.80 27.77
N ARG A 385 3.26 25.69 28.80
CA ARG A 385 3.13 24.70 29.86
C ARG A 385 1.80 24.79 30.61
N GLU A 386 1.24 26.00 30.73
CA GLU A 386 -0.04 26.23 31.40
C GLU A 386 -1.24 25.68 30.60
N TYR A 387 -1.07 25.42 29.29
CA TYR A 387 -2.14 25.00 28.40
C TYR A 387 -1.77 23.76 27.56
N PRO A 388 -1.56 22.58 28.19
CA PRO A 388 -1.27 21.35 27.45
C PRO A 388 -2.35 21.04 26.41
N GLY A 389 -1.93 20.63 25.21
CA GLY A 389 -2.83 20.29 24.10
C GLY A 389 -3.51 21.49 23.41
N ARG A 390 -3.12 22.73 23.75
CA ARG A 390 -3.63 23.94 23.10
C ARG A 390 -2.49 24.75 22.49
N VAL A 391 -2.81 25.45 21.41
CA VAL A 391 -1.92 26.36 20.69
C VAL A 391 -2.58 27.74 20.66
N MET A 392 -1.80 28.79 20.87
CA MET A 392 -2.25 30.19 20.81
C MET A 392 -1.61 30.93 19.65
#